data_AF-A0AAP3SIE8-F1
#
_entry.id   AF-A0AAP3SIE8-F1
#
_cell.length_a   1.000
_cell.length_b   1.000
_cell.length_c   1.000
_cell.angle_alpha   90.00
_cell.angle_beta   90.00
_cell.angle_gamma   90.00
#
_symmetry.space_group_name_H-M   'P 1'
#
loop_
_entity.id
_entity.type
_entity.pdbx_description
1 polymer ?
#
loop_
_entity_poly.entity_id
_entity_poly.type
_entity_poly.pdbx_seq_one_letter_code
_entity_poly.pdbx_strand_id
1 'polypeptide(L)' 'MITVLILIPVIGFVLFLFACYKTDWKTIDEQNQQYYIDGYHIYYDRKILRQKEVEQLKSKLE' A
#
# COMPACT_ATOMS: atom_id res chain seq x y z
N MET A 1 -8.74 -16.51 -35.72
CA MET A 1 -7.80 -16.80 -34.61
C MET A 1 -7.26 -15.52 -33.97
N ILE A 2 -6.67 -14.59 -34.73
CA ILE A 2 -6.16 -13.31 -34.23
C ILE A 2 -7.21 -12.47 -33.48
N THR A 3 -8.45 -12.41 -33.98
CA THR A 3 -9.55 -11.67 -33.32
C THR A 3 -9.87 -12.18 -31.92
N VAL A 4 -9.79 -13.50 -31.71
CA VAL A 4 -10.03 -14.11 -30.38
C VAL A 4 -8.89 -13.76 -29.43
N LEU A 5 -7.65 -13.79 -29.92
CA LEU A 5 -6.47 -13.40 -29.14
C LEU A 5 -6.51 -11.93 -28.71
N ILE A 6 -7.14 -11.05 -29.49
CA ILE A 6 -7.33 -9.63 -29.13
C ILE A 6 -8.52 -9.44 -28.19
N LEU A 7 -9.60 -10.20 -28.38
CA LEU A 7 -10.80 -10.09 -27.53
C LEU A 7 -10.54 -10.51 -26.08
N ILE A 8 -9.69 -11.51 -25.85
CA ILE A 8 -9.36 -11.99 -24.49
C ILE A 8 -8.79 -10.87 -23.58
N PRO A 9 -7.71 -10.16 -23.96
CA PRO A 9 -7.18 -9.07 -23.13
C PRO A 9 -8.14 -7.89 -23.05
N VAL A 10 -8.94 -7.61 -24.10
CA VAL A 10 -9.94 -6.54 -24.09
C VAL A 10 -11.02 -6.82 -23.05
N ILE A 11 -11.58 -8.03 -23.03
CA ILE A 11 -12.59 -8.43 -22.04
C ILE A 11 -11.97 -8.44 -20.64
N GLY A 12 -10.75 -8.97 -20.49
CA GLY A 12 -10.02 -8.95 -19.21
C GLY A 12 -9.80 -7.53 -18.69
N PHE A 13 -9.44 -6.58 -19.56
CA PHE A 13 -9.22 -5.20 -19.19
C PHE A 13 -10.53 -4.49 -18.79
N VAL A 14 -11.63 -4.74 -19.49
CA VAL A 14 -12.95 -4.19 -19.13
C VAL A 14 -13.41 -4.72 -17.76
N LEU A 15 -13.23 -6.02 -17.50
CA LEU A 15 -13.55 -6.60 -16.19
C LEU A 15 -12.64 -6.05 -15.08
N PHE A 16 -11.36 -5.83 -15.37
CA PHE A 16 -10.43 -5.21 -14.44
C PHE A 16 -10.84 -3.77 -14.08
N LEU A 17 -11.17 -2.94 -15.07
CA LEU A 17 -11.67 -1.58 -14.83
C LEU A 17 -12.98 -1.58 -14.03
N PHE A 18 -13.89 -2.51 -14.32
CA PHE A 18 -15.14 -2.64 -13.58
C PHE A 18 -14.91 -3.05 -12.13
N ALA A 19 -14.00 -3.99 -11.89
CA ALA A 19 -13.58 -4.36 -10.54
C ALA A 19 -12.99 -3.14 -9.82
N CYS A 20 -12.01 -2.46 -10.43
CA CYS A 20 -11.42 -1.23 -9.90
C CYS A 20 -12.48 -0.17 -9.58
N TYR A 21 -13.47 0.05 -10.43
CA TYR A 21 -14.51 1.05 -10.17
C TYR A 21 -15.40 0.69 -8.97
N LYS A 22 -15.72 -0.60 -8.80
CA LYS A 22 -16.53 -1.07 -7.65
C LYS A 22 -15.71 -1.26 -6.38
N THR A 23 -14.40 -1.38 -6.50
CA THR A 23 -13.51 -1.48 -5.35
C THR A 23 -13.63 -0.21 -4.51
N ASP A 24 -13.88 -0.41 -3.22
CA ASP A 24 -13.87 0.69 -2.26
C ASP A 24 -12.43 1.10 -1.97
N TRP A 25 -11.92 2.01 -2.80
CA TRP A 25 -10.58 2.58 -2.67
C TRP A 25 -10.38 3.26 -1.32
N LYS A 26 -11.44 3.83 -0.73
CA LYS A 26 -11.33 4.53 0.55
C LYS A 26 -11.11 3.54 1.69
N THR A 27 -11.86 2.43 1.70
CA THR A 27 -11.62 1.37 2.70
C THR A 27 -10.24 0.74 2.53
N ILE A 28 -9.77 0.53 1.30
CA ILE A 28 -8.40 0.05 1.04
C ILE A 28 -7.35 1.06 1.49
N ASP A 29 -7.56 2.35 1.26
CA ASP A 29 -6.63 3.41 1.67
C ASP A 29 -6.57 3.53 3.20
N GLU A 30 -7.71 3.50 3.90
CA GLU A 30 -7.76 3.47 5.37
C GLU A 30 -7.07 2.22 5.95
N GLN A 31 -7.30 1.05 5.33
CA GLN A 31 -6.58 -0.17 5.70
C GLN A 31 -5.10 -0.09 5.35
N ASN A 32 -4.70 0.59 4.28
CA ASN A 32 -3.28 0.77 3.97
C ASN A 32 -2.64 1.75 4.93
N GLN A 33 -3.36 2.81 5.33
CA GLN A 33 -2.93 3.83 6.28
C GLN A 33 -2.59 3.25 7.65
N GLN A 34 -3.16 2.10 8.04
CA GLN A 34 -2.75 1.38 9.26
C GLN A 34 -1.26 0.96 9.23
N TYR A 35 -0.66 0.84 8.04
CA TYR A 35 0.76 0.57 7.83
C TYR A 35 1.61 1.85 7.69
N TYR A 36 0.98 3.02 7.76
CA TYR A 36 1.59 4.34 7.79
C TYR A 36 1.34 4.99 9.16
N ILE A 37 2.21 4.71 10.13
CA ILE A 37 2.19 5.45 11.39
C ILE A 37 3.00 6.72 11.18
N ASP A 38 2.38 7.89 11.37
CA ASP A 38 3.06 9.19 11.38
C ASP A 38 3.82 9.50 10.07
N GLY A 39 3.27 9.07 8.93
CA GLY A 39 3.89 9.25 7.61
C GLY A 39 5.02 8.27 7.27
N TYR A 40 5.36 7.36 8.19
CA TYR A 40 6.40 6.35 7.98
C TYR A 40 5.80 4.99 7.59
N HIS A 41 6.31 4.44 6.49
CA HIS A 41 6.02 3.07 6.08
C HIS A 41 6.68 2.09 7.05
N ILE A 42 5.89 1.53 7.97
CA ILE A 42 6.36 0.61 9.02
C ILE A 42 7.20 -0.54 8.45
N TYR A 43 6.88 -1.01 7.24
CA TYR A 43 7.54 -2.14 6.60
C TYR A 43 8.99 -1.85 6.15
N TYR A 44 9.28 -0.64 5.67
CA TYR A 44 10.64 -0.28 5.22
C TYR A 44 11.42 0.49 6.29
N ASP A 45 10.73 1.02 7.30
CA ASP A 45 11.28 2.07 8.14
C ASP A 45 11.68 1.63 9.57
N ARG A 46 11.81 0.31 9.76
CA ARG A 46 12.34 -0.28 10.99
C ARG A 46 13.70 0.30 11.43
N LYS A 47 14.49 0.87 10.50
CA LYS A 47 15.75 1.55 10.84
C LYS A 47 15.53 2.90 11.53
N ILE A 48 14.57 3.71 11.06
CA ILE A 48 14.25 5.01 11.67
C ILE A 48 13.55 4.80 13.00
N LEU A 49 12.66 3.81 13.11
CA LEU A 49 12.04 3.42 14.39
C LEU A 49 13.10 3.07 15.45
N ARG A 50 14.10 2.26 15.09
CA ARG A 50 15.22 1.95 16.00
C ARG A 50 16.04 3.16 16.38
N GLN A 51 16.26 4.11 15.46
CA GLN A 51 17.00 5.33 15.77
C GLN A 51 16.24 6.21 16.77
N LYS A 52 14.92 6.37 16.60
CA LYS A 52 14.06 7.10 17.54
C LYS A 52 14.05 6.47 18.93
N GLU A 53 13.97 5.12 19.02
CA GLU A 53 14.04 4.42 20.32
C GLU A 53 15.39 4.63 21.01
N VAL A 54 16.50 4.56 20.28
CA VAL A 54 17.85 4.79 20.84
C VAL A 54 18.00 6.24 21.30
N GLU A 55 17.49 7.21 20.54
CA GLU A 55 17.52 8.62 20.90
C GLU A 55 16.69 8.91 22.17
N GLN A 56 15.48 8.33 22.28
CA GLN A 56 14.68 8.40 23.50
C GLN A 56 15.33 7.72 24.71
N LEU A 57 16.07 6.62 24.50
CA LEU A 57 16.80 5.96 25.59
C LEU A 57 17.96 6.81 26.08
N LYS A 58 18.68 7.49 25.18
CA LYS A 58 19.75 8.44 25.57
C LYS A 58 19.20 9.63 26.34
N SER A 59 18.10 10.22 25.90
CA SER A 59 17.50 11.38 26.58
C SER A 59 16.92 11.07 27.97
N LYS A 60 16.69 9.78 28.29
CA LYS A 60 16.25 9.33 29.62
C LYS A 60 17.42 9.00 30.55
N LEU A 61 18.62 8.84 29.99
CA LEU A 61 19.83 8.48 30.73
C LEU A 61 20.64 9.72 31.13
N GLU A 62 20.49 10.83 30.39
CA GLU A 62 20.88 12.19 30.81
C GLU A 62 19.90 12.76 31.83
#